data_AF-A0A4R3F3Y5-F1
#
_entry.id   AF-A0A4R3F3Y5-F1
#
_cell.length_a   1.000
_cell.length_b   1.000
_cell.length_c   1.000
_cell.angle_alpha   90.00
_cell.angle_beta   90.00
_cell.angle_gamma   90.00
#
_symmetry.space_group_name_H-M   'P 1'
#
loop_
_entity.id
_entity.type
_entity.pdbx_description
1 polymer ?
#
loop_
_entity_poly.entity_id
_entity_poly.type
_entity_poly.pdbx_seq_one_letter_code
_entity_poly.pdbx_strand_id
1 'polypeptide(L)'
;TDQFPNNVPEMALAYYHVLAGGGFKNGGTNFDAKLRRQSLDPADLLIGHIGGMDCCARGLKAAAKMIEDKALSQPLADRYAGWDSAESQKLLRGEYSLDEIAHWVESRDINPQPKSGKQELLENVVNRYV
;
A
#
# COMPACT_ATOMS: atom_id res chain seq x y z
N THR A 1 -21.41 -5.54 6.07
CA THR A 1 -22.08 -5.30 7.37
C THR A 1 -22.24 -3.82 7.66
N ASP A 2 -21.57 -2.95 6.88
CA ASP A 2 -21.61 -1.48 6.90
C ASP A 2 -21.32 -0.94 8.30
N GLN A 3 -20.28 -1.49 8.93
CA GLN A 3 -19.82 -1.02 10.23
C GLN A 3 -18.92 0.20 10.04
N PHE A 4 -18.90 1.08 11.05
CA PHE A 4 -17.87 2.11 11.13
C PHE A 4 -16.48 1.46 11.15
N PRO A 5 -15.46 2.11 10.54
CA PRO A 5 -14.11 1.58 10.57
C PRO A 5 -13.59 1.55 12.00
N ASN A 6 -13.05 0.40 12.41
CA ASN A 6 -12.54 0.16 13.77
C ASN A 6 -11.18 -0.54 13.79
N ASN A 7 -10.59 -0.82 12.62
CA ASN A 7 -9.29 -1.46 12.48
C ASN A 7 -8.25 -0.45 11.96
N VAL A 8 -7.41 0.05 12.87
CA VAL A 8 -6.42 1.09 12.55
C VAL A 8 -5.35 0.59 11.56
N PRO A 9 -4.78 -0.63 11.69
CA PRO A 9 -3.85 -1.16 10.68
C PRO A 9 -4.42 -1.16 9.26
N GLU A 10 -5.67 -1.56 9.08
CA GLU A 10 -6.33 -1.53 7.77
C GLU A 10 -6.51 -0.09 7.25
N MET A 11 -6.92 0.84 8.13
CA MET A 11 -7.05 2.26 7.75
C MET A 11 -5.69 2.87 7.37
N ALA A 12 -4.61 2.50 8.05
CA ALA A 12 -3.27 2.98 7.74
C ALA A 12 -2.85 2.59 6.31
N LEU A 13 -3.12 1.34 5.90
CA LEU A 13 -2.81 0.89 4.53
C LEU A 13 -3.70 1.59 3.48
N ALA A 14 -4.99 1.79 3.78
CA ALA A 14 -5.89 2.53 2.89
C ALA A 14 -5.40 3.98 2.68
N TYR A 15 -5.10 4.69 3.76
CA TYR A 15 -4.57 6.05 3.67
C TYR A 15 -3.17 6.13 3.05
N TYR A 16 -2.33 5.11 3.24
CA TYR A 16 -1.01 5.04 2.59
C TYR A 16 -1.15 5.16 1.06
N HIS A 17 -2.08 4.40 0.47
CA HIS A 17 -2.33 4.47 -0.97
C HIS A 17 -3.00 5.78 -1.41
N VAL A 18 -3.92 6.32 -0.61
CA VAL A 18 -4.53 7.64 -0.89
C VAL A 18 -3.46 8.73 -0.93
N LEU A 19 -2.59 8.77 0.08
CA LEU A 19 -1.51 9.76 0.17
C LEU A 19 -0.46 9.57 -0.94
N ALA A 20 -0.05 8.32 -1.21
CA ALA A 20 0.88 8.02 -2.30
C ALA A 20 0.33 8.42 -3.67
N GLY A 21 -1.00 8.38 -3.86
CA GLY A 21 -1.70 8.86 -5.05
C GLY A 21 -1.87 10.39 -5.14
N GLY A 22 -1.35 11.16 -4.18
CA GLY A 22 -1.47 12.61 -4.12
C GLY A 22 -2.69 13.13 -3.36
N GLY A 23 -3.37 12.28 -2.58
CA GLY A 23 -4.50 12.63 -1.74
C GLY A 23 -5.82 12.85 -2.50
N PHE A 24 -6.87 13.20 -1.75
CA PHE A 24 -8.17 13.53 -2.34
C PHE A 24 -8.14 14.90 -3.01
N LYS A 25 -8.78 15.01 -4.19
CA LYS A 25 -8.96 16.28 -4.90
C LYS A 25 -10.37 16.85 -4.70
N ASN A 26 -11.38 16.08 -5.10
CA ASN A 26 -12.80 16.48 -5.07
C ASN A 26 -13.66 15.55 -4.20
N GLY A 27 -13.04 14.61 -3.48
CA GLY A 27 -13.70 13.62 -2.64
C GLY A 27 -13.21 13.69 -1.19
N GLY A 28 -13.55 12.67 -0.40
CA GLY A 28 -13.11 12.57 0.98
C GLY A 28 -13.51 11.23 1.61
N THR A 29 -13.29 11.14 2.92
CA THR A 29 -13.65 9.97 3.71
C THR A 29 -15.13 10.04 4.11
N ASN A 30 -16.01 9.42 3.32
CA ASN A 30 -17.43 9.30 3.64
C ASN A 30 -17.69 8.09 4.55
N PHE A 31 -18.45 8.27 5.63
CA PHE A 31 -18.93 7.18 6.47
C PHE A 31 -20.26 6.65 5.93
N ASP A 32 -20.19 5.82 4.89
CA ASP A 32 -21.32 4.98 4.47
C ASP A 32 -21.44 3.76 5.40
N ALA A 33 -21.80 4.05 6.65
CA ALA A 33 -21.83 3.10 7.75
C ALA A 33 -23.10 3.30 8.59
N LYS A 34 -23.50 2.24 9.28
CA LYS A 34 -24.66 2.21 10.16
C LYS A 34 -24.33 1.61 11.51
N LEU A 35 -25.11 2.02 12.51
CA LEU A 35 -25.09 1.39 13.81
C LEU A 35 -25.45 -0.09 13.71
N ARG A 36 -24.98 -0.86 14.70
CA ARG A 36 -25.47 -2.22 14.86
C ARG A 36 -26.95 -2.18 15.22
N ARG A 37 -27.71 -3.18 14.79
CA ARG A 37 -29.15 -3.28 15.08
C ARG A 37 -29.47 -3.21 16.58
N GLN A 38 -28.53 -3.58 17.45
CA GLN A 38 -28.67 -3.58 18.91
C GLN A 38 -28.14 -2.31 19.59
N SER A 39 -27.52 -1.40 18.85
CA SER A 39 -27.15 -0.06 19.31
C SER A 39 -28.36 0.85 19.10
N LEU A 40 -29.14 1.05 20.17
CA LEU A 40 -30.48 1.63 20.12
C LEU A 40 -30.53 3.05 20.71
N ASP A 41 -29.49 3.47 21.42
CA ASP A 41 -29.47 4.76 22.09
C ASP A 41 -29.05 5.85 21.09
N PRO A 42 -29.66 7.04 21.12
CA PRO A 42 -29.25 8.14 20.23
C PRO A 42 -27.76 8.50 20.34
N ALA A 43 -27.15 8.30 21.52
CA ALA A 43 -25.73 8.51 21.76
C ALA A 43 -24.84 7.56 20.95
N ASP A 44 -25.32 6.37 20.59
CA ASP A 44 -24.57 5.39 19.81
C ASP A 44 -24.19 5.95 18.44
N LEU A 45 -25.03 6.81 17.85
CA LEU A 45 -24.73 7.47 16.58
C LEU A 45 -23.47 8.32 16.68
N LEU A 46 -23.32 9.10 17.76
CA LEU A 46 -22.15 9.93 18.01
C LEU A 46 -20.94 9.06 18.31
N ILE A 47 -21.09 8.04 19.16
CA ILE A 47 -20.00 7.12 19.52
C ILE A 47 -19.45 6.42 18.26
N GLY A 48 -20.32 5.95 17.36
CA GLY A 48 -19.93 5.30 16.10
C GLY A 48 -19.13 6.23 15.19
N HIS A 49 -19.59 7.47 15.01
CA HIS A 49 -18.86 8.45 14.19
C HIS A 49 -17.52 8.85 14.81
N ILE A 50 -17.49 9.13 16.12
CA ILE A 50 -16.24 9.46 16.83
C ILE A 50 -15.23 8.33 16.67
N GLY A 51 -15.63 7.09 16.93
CA GLY A 51 -14.76 5.92 16.77
C GLY A 51 -14.24 5.75 15.34
N GLY A 52 -15.11 5.93 14.34
CA GLY A 52 -14.71 5.89 12.93
C GLY A 52 -13.72 7.01 12.55
N MET A 53 -13.99 8.24 13.00
CA MET A 53 -13.13 9.40 12.77
C MET A 53 -11.76 9.22 13.42
N ASP A 54 -11.69 8.77 14.67
CA ASP A 54 -10.43 8.53 15.39
C ASP A 54 -9.62 7.39 14.76
N CYS A 55 -10.29 6.31 14.36
CA CYS A 55 -9.67 5.20 13.64
C CYS A 55 -9.02 5.68 12.33
N CYS A 56 -9.77 6.44 11.55
CA CYS A 56 -9.27 7.04 10.31
C CYS A 56 -8.12 8.02 10.56
N ALA A 57 -8.24 8.91 11.55
CA ALA A 57 -7.21 9.90 11.87
C ALA A 57 -5.90 9.25 12.33
N ARG A 58 -5.98 8.20 13.17
CA ARG A 58 -4.80 7.43 13.59
C ARG A 58 -4.17 6.69 12.41
N GLY A 59 -4.98 6.06 11.55
CA GLY A 59 -4.51 5.42 10.32
C GLY A 59 -3.80 6.41 9.40
N LEU A 60 -4.37 7.61 9.20
CA LEU A 60 -3.77 8.66 8.39
C LEU A 60 -2.41 9.12 8.92
N LYS A 61 -2.26 9.29 10.23
CA LYS A 61 -0.97 9.66 10.84
C LYS A 61 0.09 8.58 10.65
N ALA A 62 -0.28 7.32 10.85
CA ALA A 62 0.60 6.18 10.61
C ALA A 62 1.02 6.10 9.14
N ALA A 63 0.07 6.27 8.22
CA ALA A 63 0.30 6.29 6.78
C ALA A 63 1.29 7.39 6.35
N ALA A 64 1.08 8.62 6.84
CA ALA A 64 1.98 9.74 6.54
C ALA A 64 3.41 9.44 7.00
N LYS A 65 3.57 8.92 8.22
CA LYS A 65 4.89 8.56 8.74
C LYS A 65 5.56 7.43 7.95
N MET A 66 4.80 6.41 7.52
CA MET A 66 5.32 5.35 6.65
C MET A 66 5.83 5.88 5.30
N ILE A 67 5.16 6.89 4.73
CA ILE A 67 5.59 7.55 3.49
C ILE A 67 6.86 8.36 3.71
N GLU A 68 6.91 9.18 4.76
CA GLU A 68 8.09 9.98 5.12
C GLU A 68 9.33 9.10 5.31
N ASP A 69 9.16 7.98 6.02
CA ASP A 69 10.24 7.03 6.30
C ASP A 69 10.57 6.12 5.10
N LYS A 70 9.81 6.22 3.99
CA LYS A 70 9.88 5.31 2.84
C LYS A 70 9.77 3.84 3.24
N ALA A 71 8.99 3.55 4.28
CA ALA A 71 8.94 2.26 4.96
C ALA A 71 8.59 1.09 4.02
N LEU A 72 7.73 1.35 3.03
CA LEU A 72 7.32 0.37 2.01
C LEU A 72 7.85 0.74 0.61
N SER A 73 8.02 2.02 0.31
CA SER A 73 8.49 2.46 -1.01
C SER A 73 9.97 2.16 -1.25
N GLN A 74 10.82 2.21 -0.22
CA GLN A 74 12.25 1.88 -0.39
C GLN A 74 12.45 0.38 -0.64
N PRO A 75 11.91 -0.56 0.17
CA PRO A 75 12.01 -1.99 -0.15
C PRO A 75 11.42 -2.36 -1.51
N LEU A 76 10.36 -1.66 -1.95
CA LEU A 76 9.79 -1.83 -3.27
C LEU A 76 10.78 -1.37 -4.37
N ALA A 77 11.35 -0.18 -4.24
CA ALA A 77 12.36 0.32 -5.17
C ALA A 77 13.57 -0.65 -5.25
N ASP A 78 14.09 -1.10 -4.11
CA ASP A 78 15.21 -2.03 -4.05
C ASP A 78 14.89 -3.37 -4.74
N ARG A 79 13.65 -3.86 -4.60
CA ARG A 79 13.18 -5.09 -5.24
C ARG A 79 13.20 -4.97 -6.77
N TYR A 80 12.83 -3.80 -7.30
CA TYR A 80 12.69 -3.56 -8.73
C TYR A 80 13.88 -2.83 -9.37
N ALA A 81 14.92 -2.46 -8.61
CA ALA A 81 16.07 -1.69 -9.09
C ALA A 81 16.76 -2.26 -10.34
N GLY A 82 16.69 -3.59 -10.57
CA GLY A 82 17.23 -4.20 -11.79
C GLY A 82 16.54 -3.73 -13.09
N TRP A 83 15.29 -3.28 -12.99
CA TRP A 83 14.53 -2.78 -14.13
C TRP A 83 14.95 -1.39 -14.57
N ASP A 84 15.70 -0.64 -13.76
CA ASP A 84 16.17 0.71 -14.10
C ASP A 84 17.40 0.68 -15.04
N SER A 85 17.95 -0.50 -15.32
CA SER A 85 19.06 -0.63 -16.28
C SER A 85 18.63 -0.27 -17.70
N ALA A 86 19.57 0.23 -18.52
CA ALA A 86 19.29 0.65 -19.89
C ALA A 86 18.72 -0.51 -20.73
N GLU A 87 19.26 -1.72 -20.56
CA GLU A 87 18.81 -2.94 -21.22
C GLU A 87 17.40 -3.35 -20.77
N SER A 88 17.11 -3.37 -19.47
CA SER A 88 15.76 -3.69 -18.97
C SER A 88 14.72 -2.67 -19.42
N GLN A 89 15.11 -1.40 -19.52
CA GLN A 89 14.25 -0.34 -20.02
C GLN A 89 13.94 -0.49 -21.53
N LYS A 90 14.90 -0.93 -22.34
CA LYS A 90 14.65 -1.29 -23.75
C LYS A 90 13.64 -2.43 -23.86
N LEU A 91 13.78 -3.45 -23.02
CA LEU A 91 12.84 -4.57 -22.96
C LEU A 91 11.43 -4.10 -22.59
N LEU A 92 11.30 -3.23 -21.58
CA LEU A 92 10.00 -2.67 -21.16
C LEU A 92 9.34 -1.80 -22.23
N ARG A 93 10.13 -1.09 -23.05
CA ARG A 93 9.62 -0.27 -24.17
C ARG A 93 9.30 -1.10 -25.42
N GLY A 94 9.50 -2.42 -25.39
CA GLY A 94 9.22 -3.28 -26.53
C GLY A 94 10.22 -3.13 -27.68
N GLU A 95 11.43 -2.65 -27.39
CA GLU A 95 12.50 -2.48 -28.39
C GLU A 95 13.21 -3.80 -28.72
N TYR A 96 12.91 -4.88 -27.99
CA TYR A 96 13.39 -6.22 -28.30
C TYR A 96 12.24 -7.11 -28.77
N SER A 97 12.50 -7.84 -29.84
CA SER A 97 11.74 -9.03 -30.24
C SER A 97 12.02 -10.21 -29.29
N LEU A 98 11.16 -11.23 -29.36
CA LEU A 98 11.35 -12.45 -28.56
C LEU A 98 12.68 -13.16 -28.88
N ASP A 99 13.10 -13.17 -30.16
CA ASP A 99 14.35 -13.80 -30.59
C ASP A 99 15.57 -13.07 -30.01
N GLU A 100 15.54 -11.74 -29.97
CA GLU A 100 16.62 -10.95 -29.36
C GLU A 100 16.70 -11.15 -27.85
N ILE A 101 15.57 -11.31 -27.17
CA ILE A 101 15.53 -11.61 -25.73
C ILE A 101 16.10 -13.01 -25.46
N ALA A 102 15.71 -14.02 -26.25
CA ALA A 102 16.23 -15.37 -26.13
C ALA A 102 17.76 -15.40 -26.34
N HIS A 103 18.24 -14.79 -27.41
CA HIS A 103 19.66 -14.68 -27.69
C HIS A 103 20.43 -13.95 -26.57
N TRP A 104 19.84 -12.90 -25.99
CA TRP A 104 20.45 -12.17 -24.88
C TRP A 104 20.61 -13.02 -23.63
N VAL A 105 19.60 -13.82 -23.27
CA VAL A 105 19.64 -14.74 -22.13
C VAL A 105 20.69 -15.83 -22.33
N GLU A 106 20.73 -16.44 -23.51
CA GLU A 106 21.68 -17.51 -23.84
C GLU A 106 23.13 -17.00 -23.90
N SER A 107 23.37 -15.88 -24.60
CA SER A 107 24.72 -15.33 -24.81
C SER A 107 25.37 -14.82 -23.53
N ARG A 108 24.57 -14.39 -22.56
CA ARG A 108 25.04 -13.89 -21.26
C ARG A 108 24.91 -14.90 -20.12
N ASP A 109 24.47 -16.12 -20.40
CA ASP A 109 24.22 -17.17 -19.42
C ASP A 109 23.38 -16.68 -18.22
N ILE A 110 22.30 -15.95 -18.52
CA ILE A 110 21.46 -15.33 -17.49
C ILE A 110 20.69 -16.43 -16.74
N ASN A 111 21.09 -16.67 -15.48
CA ASN A 111 20.46 -17.62 -14.56
C ASN A 111 19.95 -16.90 -13.29
N PRO A 112 18.73 -16.33 -13.31
CA PRO A 112 18.21 -15.54 -12.20
C PRO A 112 18.06 -16.37 -10.93
N GLN A 113 18.49 -15.82 -9.81
CA GLN A 113 18.29 -16.43 -8.49
C GLN A 113 17.02 -15.87 -7.82
N PRO A 114 16.28 -16.70 -7.07
CA PRO A 114 15.11 -16.23 -6.34
C PRO A 114 15.53 -15.18 -5.30
N LYS A 115 14.76 -14.08 -5.24
CA LYS A 115 14.93 -13.03 -4.22
C LYS A 115 13.81 -13.13 -3.20
N SER A 116 14.16 -13.23 -1.93
CA SER A 116 13.20 -13.26 -0.81
C SER A 116 12.27 -12.04 -0.85
N GLY A 117 10.97 -12.27 -0.68
CA GLY A 117 9.96 -11.21 -0.65
C GLY A 117 9.89 -10.42 0.67
N LYS A 118 10.48 -10.95 1.75
CA LYS A 118 10.51 -10.32 3.08
C LYS A 118 9.12 -9.95 3.62
N GLN A 119 8.09 -10.73 3.29
CA GLN A 119 6.70 -10.41 3.60
C GLN A 119 6.45 -10.20 5.10
N GLU A 120 6.86 -11.14 5.94
CA GLU A 120 6.64 -11.08 7.40
C GLU A 120 7.43 -9.92 8.03
N LEU A 121 8.60 -9.59 7.47
CA LEU A 121 9.36 -8.40 7.90
C LEU A 121 8.57 -7.13 7.58
N LEU A 122 8.01 -7.00 6.38
CA LEU A 122 7.27 -5.82 5.96
C LEU A 122 5.95 -5.67 6.71
N GLU A 123 5.24 -6.78 6.97
CA GLU A 123 4.06 -6.80 7.84
C GLU A 123 4.41 -6.30 9.25
N ASN A 124 5.53 -6.76 9.81
CA ASN A 124 6.03 -6.29 11.09
C ASN A 124 6.46 -4.82 11.07
N VAL A 125 6.99 -4.32 9.95
CA VAL A 125 7.29 -2.89 9.78
C VAL A 125 6.00 -2.08 9.87
N VAL A 126 4.95 -2.44 9.13
CA VAL A 126 3.64 -1.74 9.18
C VAL A 126 3.08 -1.73 10.60
N ASN A 127 3.11 -2.86 11.29
CA ASN A 127 2.60 -2.97 12.66
C ASN A 127 3.30 -2.04 13.67
N ARG A 128 4.54 -1.58 13.41
CA ARG A 128 5.26 -0.66 14.30
C ARG A 128 4.80 0.79 14.20
N TYR A 129 4.07 1.16 13.14
CA TYR A 129 3.58 2.53 12.96
C TYR A 129 2.20 2.76 13.59
N VAL A 130 1.52 1.68 14.01
CA VAL A 130 0.11 1.70 14.40
C VAL A 130 -0.06 1.64 15.90
#